data_AF-A0A3R6HD12-F1
#
_entry.id   AF-A0A3R6HD12-F1
#
_cell.length_a   1.000
_cell.length_b   1.000
_cell.length_c   1.000
_cell.angle_alpha   90.00
_cell.angle_beta   90.00
_cell.angle_gamma   90.00
#
_symmetry.space_group_name_H-M   'P 1'
#
loop_
_entity.id
_entity.type
_entity.pdbx_description
1 polymer ?
#
loop_
_entity_poly.entity_id
_entity_poly.type
_entity_poly.pdbx_seq_one_letter_code
_entity_poly.pdbx_strand_id
1 'polypeptide(L)'
;MIKRKYWTKKVLPVMMCAALLMTNPVSAEAATAAERNAYQAVFDADYYRSAYPDVAAAFGNNKAALFNHFVNYGLREGRSCSADFNPQAYRAKYADLQQAFGDDMAAYCRHYVTCGKAEGRDGGGTGSASAATVTDAATTDTATVQGNVIGTCTTEYDATVPRAVNVELAAARINGVVVQPGKSFSFSSTILPRTSANGYVVAPIYISGTVGTGTGGGVCQVSSTLYAAMLHAGLPATERYPHSLPVIYLPAGYDAAIAGTSKDLKFTNTFSQPLLIQASASGGTLTVTLTLQ
;
A
#
# COMPACT_ATOMS: atom_id res chain seq x y z
N MET A 1 -7.84 79.74 -15.71
CA MET A 1 -9.29 79.47 -15.80
C MET A 1 -9.58 78.66 -17.06
N ILE A 2 -10.41 77.62 -16.92
CA ILE A 2 -11.17 76.91 -17.96
C ILE A 2 -10.39 75.89 -18.83
N LYS A 3 -10.60 74.61 -18.50
CA LYS A 3 -10.29 73.42 -19.31
C LYS A 3 -11.18 73.37 -20.55
N ARG A 4 -10.63 73.04 -21.72
CA ARG A 4 -11.40 72.60 -22.89
C ARG A 4 -10.86 71.29 -23.48
N LYS A 5 -11.86 70.49 -23.84
CA LYS A 5 -11.92 69.10 -24.30
C LYS A 5 -11.32 68.82 -25.70
N TYR A 6 -10.90 67.56 -25.83
CA TYR A 6 -11.04 66.61 -26.97
C TYR A 6 -10.12 66.65 -28.22
N TRP A 7 -9.55 65.46 -28.43
CA TRP A 7 -9.45 64.64 -29.67
C TRP A 7 -8.17 64.70 -30.49
N THR A 8 -7.50 63.54 -30.63
CA THR A 8 -7.22 62.96 -31.95
C THR A 8 -6.79 61.50 -31.85
N LYS A 9 -7.46 60.66 -32.63
CA LYS A 9 -7.18 59.23 -32.88
C LYS A 9 -5.85 59.08 -33.60
N LYS A 10 -4.99 58.14 -33.22
CA LYS A 10 -3.99 57.54 -34.12
C LYS A 10 -3.63 56.10 -33.75
N VAL A 11 -4.17 55.20 -34.58
CA VAL A 11 -3.59 53.98 -35.19
C VAL A 11 -3.14 52.82 -34.29
N LEU A 12 -3.82 51.69 -34.46
CA LEU A 12 -3.40 50.33 -34.11
C LEU A 12 -2.34 49.85 -35.12
N PRO A 13 -1.31 49.09 -34.69
CA PRO A 13 -1.14 47.80 -35.35
C PRO A 13 -0.88 46.63 -34.38
N VAL A 14 -1.21 45.48 -34.92
CA VAL A 14 -1.20 44.11 -34.41
C VAL A 14 0.23 43.58 -34.20
N MET A 15 0.33 42.50 -33.41
CA MET A 15 1.48 41.66 -33.02
C MET A 15 2.04 42.05 -31.65
N MET A 16 2.17 41.16 -30.66
CA MET A 16 2.60 39.77 -30.75
C MET A 16 2.24 39.06 -29.42
N CYS A 17 1.90 37.78 -29.50
CA CYS A 17 1.78 36.89 -28.34
C CYS A 17 2.98 37.01 -27.40
N ALA A 18 2.71 37.31 -26.13
CA ALA A 18 3.53 36.85 -25.02
C ALA A 18 2.59 36.67 -23.83
N ALA A 19 1.78 35.61 -23.87
CA ALA A 19 1.35 34.98 -22.64
C ALA A 19 2.64 34.52 -21.96
N LEU A 20 3.11 35.30 -20.98
CA LEU A 20 4.21 34.95 -20.12
C LEU A 20 3.71 33.79 -19.25
N LEU A 21 3.76 32.58 -19.82
CA LEU A 21 3.81 31.35 -19.06
C LEU A 21 5.04 31.50 -18.16
N MET A 22 4.82 31.94 -16.93
CA MET A 22 5.76 31.67 -15.86
C MET A 22 5.75 30.17 -15.69
N THR A 23 6.61 29.50 -16.47
CA THR A 23 7.02 28.13 -16.19
C THR A 23 7.69 28.21 -14.84
N ASN A 24 6.94 27.88 -13.79
CA ASN A 24 7.54 27.49 -12.53
C ASN A 24 8.60 26.45 -12.87
N PRO A 25 9.86 26.60 -12.42
CA PRO A 25 10.79 25.51 -12.54
C PRO A 25 10.16 24.34 -11.79
N VAL A 26 9.94 23.22 -12.48
CA VAL A 26 9.73 21.92 -11.83
C VAL A 26 11.03 21.64 -11.08
N SER A 27 11.13 22.22 -9.89
CA SER A 27 12.09 21.80 -8.90
C SER A 27 11.63 20.39 -8.57
N ALA A 28 12.46 19.38 -8.81
CA ALA A 28 12.18 18.03 -8.36
C ALA A 28 11.92 18.11 -6.85
N GLU A 29 10.66 18.01 -6.43
CA GLU A 29 10.36 17.91 -5.00
C GLU A 29 11.18 16.74 -4.45
N ALA A 30 11.98 17.01 -3.42
CA ALA A 30 12.70 15.96 -2.74
C ALA A 30 11.69 14.93 -2.22
N ALA A 31 11.97 13.63 -2.46
CA ALA A 31 11.10 12.56 -1.99
C ALA A 31 10.76 12.75 -0.50
N THR A 32 9.47 12.72 -0.19
CA THR A 32 8.93 12.83 1.17
C THR A 32 9.48 11.70 2.06
N ALA A 33 9.42 11.88 3.38
CA ALA A 33 9.88 10.85 4.31
C ALA A 33 9.17 9.50 4.11
N ALA A 34 7.88 9.52 3.74
CA ALA A 34 7.10 8.32 3.46
C ALA A 34 7.56 7.60 2.18
N GLU A 35 7.86 8.34 1.11
CA GLU A 35 8.40 7.78 -0.13
C GLU A 35 9.80 7.20 0.10
N ARG A 36 10.65 7.92 0.85
CA ARG A 36 11.97 7.43 1.23
C ARG A 36 11.89 6.13 2.04
N ASN A 37 10.95 5.99 2.97
CA ASN A 37 10.75 4.73 3.68
C ASN A 37 10.36 3.58 2.74
N ALA A 38 9.47 3.83 1.76
CA ALA A 38 9.09 2.84 0.78
C ALA A 38 10.27 2.39 -0.10
N TYR A 39 11.09 3.34 -0.56
CA TYR A 39 12.30 3.03 -1.32
C TYR A 39 13.33 2.28 -0.48
N GLN A 40 13.47 2.63 0.79
CA GLN A 40 14.39 1.99 1.72
C GLN A 40 14.06 0.51 1.93
N ALA A 41 12.78 0.14 1.93
CA ALA A 41 12.32 -1.24 2.13
C ALA A 41 12.69 -2.20 0.98
N VAL A 42 12.97 -1.67 -0.22
CA VAL A 42 13.36 -2.47 -1.41
C VAL A 42 14.83 -2.28 -1.81
N PHE A 43 15.55 -1.40 -1.14
CA PHE A 43 16.91 -1.00 -1.51
C PHE A 43 17.96 -1.86 -0.79
N ASP A 44 18.81 -2.52 -1.58
CA ASP A 44 19.99 -3.23 -1.11
C ASP A 44 21.25 -2.43 -1.48
N ALA A 45 21.87 -1.80 -0.47
CA ALA A 45 23.05 -0.96 -0.67
C ALA A 45 24.27 -1.76 -1.17
N ASP A 46 24.41 -3.01 -0.75
CA ASP A 46 25.55 -3.85 -1.11
C ASP A 46 25.42 -4.33 -2.56
N TYR A 47 24.22 -4.74 -2.96
CA TYR A 47 23.87 -4.97 -4.37
C TYR A 47 24.11 -3.71 -5.21
N TYR A 48 23.52 -2.58 -4.82
CA TYR A 48 23.53 -1.34 -5.60
C TYR A 48 24.95 -0.83 -5.85
N ARG A 49 25.83 -0.90 -4.83
CA ARG A 49 27.25 -0.59 -4.99
C ARG A 49 27.95 -1.54 -5.97
N SER A 50 27.65 -2.83 -5.90
CA SER A 50 28.28 -3.83 -6.79
C SER A 50 27.81 -3.71 -8.25
N ALA A 51 26.52 -3.38 -8.44
CA ALA A 51 25.90 -3.27 -9.74
C ALA A 51 26.27 -1.97 -10.48
N TYR A 52 26.64 -0.91 -9.74
CA TYR A 52 26.92 0.42 -10.29
C TYR A 52 28.31 0.95 -9.89
N PRO A 53 29.38 0.57 -10.62
CA PRO A 53 30.75 0.99 -10.32
C PRO A 53 30.97 2.51 -10.34
N ASP A 54 30.20 3.24 -11.15
CA ASP A 54 30.21 4.69 -11.23
C ASP A 54 29.76 5.33 -9.89
N VAL A 55 28.69 4.79 -9.31
CA VAL A 55 28.17 5.24 -8.01
C VAL A 55 29.10 4.80 -6.89
N ALA A 56 29.67 3.59 -6.98
CA ALA A 56 30.66 3.10 -6.02
C ALA A 56 31.94 3.94 -6.01
N ALA A 57 32.39 4.43 -7.17
CA ALA A 57 33.54 5.33 -7.27
C ALA A 57 33.28 6.68 -6.58
N ALA A 58 32.04 7.18 -6.64
CA ALA A 58 31.66 8.46 -6.03
C ALA A 58 31.42 8.37 -4.52
N PHE A 59 30.85 7.28 -4.01
CA PHE A 59 30.35 7.19 -2.62
C PHE A 59 30.95 6.05 -1.80
N GLY A 60 31.74 5.17 -2.41
CA GLY A 60 32.37 4.02 -1.75
C GLY A 60 31.35 3.13 -1.04
N ASN A 61 31.60 2.86 0.25
CA ASN A 61 30.76 2.01 1.09
C ASN A 61 29.71 2.79 1.90
N ASN A 62 29.50 4.08 1.62
CA ASN A 62 28.53 4.88 2.36
C ASN A 62 27.09 4.53 1.96
N LYS A 63 26.46 3.61 2.71
CA LYS A 63 25.10 3.11 2.44
C LYS A 63 24.04 4.23 2.35
N ALA A 64 24.16 5.27 3.17
CA ALA A 64 23.24 6.41 3.14
C ALA A 64 23.41 7.26 1.87
N ALA A 65 24.64 7.47 1.42
CA ALA A 65 24.91 8.19 0.17
C ALA A 65 24.48 7.39 -1.07
N LEU A 66 24.67 6.06 -1.05
CA LEU A 66 24.17 5.16 -2.10
C LEU A 66 22.64 5.18 -2.19
N PHE A 67 21.96 5.15 -1.04
CA PHE A 67 20.51 5.28 -0.99
C PHE A 67 20.03 6.66 -1.48
N ASN A 68 20.70 7.74 -1.06
CA ASN A 68 20.41 9.10 -1.55
C ASN A 68 20.57 9.21 -3.07
N HIS A 69 21.62 8.58 -3.63
CA HIS A 69 21.80 8.52 -5.06
C HIS A 69 20.65 7.78 -5.74
N PHE A 70 20.24 6.63 -5.22
CA PHE A 70 19.12 5.87 -5.78
C PHE A 70 17.82 6.69 -5.82
N VAL A 71 17.47 7.34 -4.71
CA VAL A 71 16.24 8.15 -4.63
C VAL A 71 16.26 9.36 -5.58
N ASN A 72 17.40 10.05 -5.67
CA ASN A 72 17.49 11.30 -6.46
C ASN A 72 17.75 11.07 -7.95
N TYR A 73 18.45 9.98 -8.30
CA TYR A 73 18.93 9.72 -9.66
C TYR A 73 18.59 8.31 -10.13
N GLY A 74 18.86 7.29 -9.32
CA GLY A 74 18.71 5.88 -9.71
C GLY A 74 17.31 5.52 -10.21
N LEU A 75 16.24 6.01 -9.54
CA LEU A 75 14.87 5.83 -10.00
C LEU A 75 14.62 6.45 -11.38
N ARG A 76 15.11 7.68 -11.62
CA ARG A 76 14.94 8.37 -12.91
C ARG A 76 15.74 7.71 -14.03
N GLU A 77 16.85 7.08 -13.67
CA GLU A 77 17.73 6.34 -14.56
C GLU A 77 17.27 4.89 -14.79
N GLY A 78 16.22 4.43 -14.10
CA GLY A 78 15.71 3.06 -14.21
C GLY A 78 16.62 2.00 -13.60
N ARG A 79 17.49 2.37 -12.64
CA ARG A 79 18.42 1.47 -11.97
C ARG A 79 17.68 0.52 -11.01
N SER A 80 18.00 -0.78 -11.10
CA SER A 80 17.57 -1.80 -10.14
C SER A 80 18.12 -1.48 -8.74
N CYS A 81 17.26 -1.53 -7.73
CA CYS A 81 17.60 -1.20 -6.35
C CYS A 81 18.02 -2.41 -5.52
N SER A 82 17.69 -3.62 -6.00
CA SER A 82 18.14 -4.90 -5.46
C SER A 82 18.20 -5.93 -6.58
N ALA A 83 18.73 -7.13 -6.27
CA ALA A 83 18.77 -8.24 -7.22
C ALA A 83 17.38 -8.65 -7.71
N ASP A 84 16.37 -8.52 -6.85
CA ASP A 84 15.01 -9.01 -7.11
C ASP A 84 14.06 -7.91 -7.61
N PHE A 85 14.41 -6.63 -7.42
CA PHE A 85 13.48 -5.53 -7.68
C PHE A 85 14.07 -4.36 -8.47
N ASN A 86 13.31 -3.96 -9.49
CA ASN A 86 13.48 -2.72 -10.23
C ASN A 86 12.11 -1.99 -10.31
N PRO A 87 11.93 -0.84 -9.65
CA PRO A 87 10.64 -0.15 -9.60
C PRO A 87 10.09 0.23 -10.99
N GLN A 88 10.96 0.62 -11.92
CA GLN A 88 10.58 1.04 -13.26
C GLN A 88 10.18 -0.15 -14.13
N ALA A 89 10.92 -1.25 -14.05
CA ALA A 89 10.57 -2.50 -14.74
C ALA A 89 9.26 -3.08 -14.18
N TYR A 90 9.10 -3.04 -12.85
CA TYR A 90 7.87 -3.49 -12.19
C TYR A 90 6.66 -2.65 -12.59
N ARG A 91 6.80 -1.32 -12.64
CA ARG A 91 5.79 -0.42 -13.21
C ARG A 91 5.43 -0.82 -14.63
N ALA A 92 6.44 -0.93 -15.50
CA ALA A 92 6.24 -1.17 -16.94
C ALA A 92 5.52 -2.51 -17.20
N LYS A 93 5.75 -3.50 -16.33
CA LYS A 93 5.19 -4.84 -16.46
C LYS A 93 3.71 -4.95 -16.06
N TYR A 94 3.30 -4.23 -15.01
CA TYR A 94 2.00 -4.43 -14.37
C TYR A 94 1.03 -3.28 -14.65
N ALA A 95 0.20 -3.44 -15.69
CA ALA A 95 -0.76 -2.43 -16.15
C ALA A 95 -1.86 -2.11 -15.11
N ASP A 96 -2.25 -3.10 -14.31
CA ASP A 96 -3.14 -2.92 -13.16
C ASP A 96 -2.56 -1.92 -12.15
N LEU A 97 -1.26 -2.02 -11.89
CA LEU A 97 -0.56 -1.10 -10.99
C LEU A 97 -0.34 0.27 -11.65
N GLN A 98 -0.18 0.35 -12.97
CA GLN A 98 -0.16 1.62 -13.71
C GLN A 98 -1.48 2.39 -13.56
N GLN A 99 -2.61 1.67 -13.69
CA GLN A 99 -3.93 2.25 -13.48
C GLN A 99 -4.14 2.68 -12.02
N ALA A 100 -3.64 1.91 -11.06
CA ALA A 100 -3.81 2.19 -9.63
C ALA A 100 -2.90 3.29 -9.09
N PHE A 101 -1.63 3.33 -9.51
CA PHE A 101 -0.62 4.17 -8.87
C PHE A 101 -0.21 5.40 -9.67
N GLY A 102 -0.63 5.52 -10.94
CA GLY A 102 -0.21 6.67 -11.76
C GLY A 102 1.32 6.78 -11.70
N ASP A 103 1.91 7.96 -11.50
CA ASP A 103 3.37 8.13 -11.41
C ASP A 103 3.99 7.93 -10.01
N ASP A 104 3.24 7.42 -9.02
CA ASP A 104 3.76 7.18 -7.65
C ASP A 104 4.72 5.98 -7.62
N MET A 105 6.02 6.23 -7.84
CA MET A 105 7.06 5.20 -7.82
C MET A 105 7.20 4.52 -6.45
N ALA A 106 6.89 5.24 -5.37
CA ALA A 106 6.94 4.68 -4.03
C ALA A 106 5.79 3.70 -3.80
N ALA A 107 4.64 3.87 -4.45
CA ALA A 107 3.54 2.88 -4.40
C ALA A 107 3.93 1.54 -5.01
N TYR A 108 4.70 1.52 -6.10
CA TYR A 108 5.23 0.26 -6.67
C TYR A 108 6.18 -0.43 -5.70
N CYS A 109 7.04 0.34 -5.02
CA CYS A 109 7.96 -0.20 -4.01
C CYS A 109 7.20 -0.78 -2.81
N ARG A 110 6.23 -0.03 -2.27
CA ARG A 110 5.34 -0.52 -1.20
C ARG A 110 4.62 -1.78 -1.63
N HIS A 111 4.00 -1.76 -2.80
CA HIS A 111 3.26 -2.90 -3.33
C HIS A 111 4.15 -4.13 -3.44
N TYR A 112 5.37 -4.01 -3.98
CA TYR A 112 6.24 -5.18 -4.13
C TYR A 112 6.60 -5.82 -2.78
N VAL A 113 6.85 -4.99 -1.75
CA VAL A 113 7.13 -5.47 -0.38
C VAL A 113 5.90 -6.09 0.27
N THR A 114 4.74 -5.45 0.18
CA THR A 114 3.53 -5.87 0.89
C THR A 114 2.78 -7.00 0.18
N CYS A 115 2.82 -7.05 -1.15
CA CYS A 115 1.98 -7.93 -1.94
C CYS A 115 2.76 -8.65 -3.07
N GLY A 116 3.58 -7.92 -3.83
CA GLY A 116 4.18 -8.42 -5.07
C GLY A 116 5.07 -9.66 -4.88
N LYS A 117 5.90 -9.71 -3.84
CA LYS A 117 6.71 -10.91 -3.52
C LYS A 117 5.83 -12.12 -3.17
N ALA A 118 4.80 -11.91 -2.35
CA ALA A 118 3.88 -12.97 -1.93
C ALA A 118 3.00 -13.48 -3.09
N GLU A 119 2.67 -12.60 -4.04
CA GLU A 119 1.97 -12.95 -5.27
C GLU A 119 2.84 -13.68 -6.30
N GLY A 120 4.15 -13.84 -6.04
CA GLY A 120 5.10 -14.38 -7.02
C GLY A 120 5.31 -13.48 -8.22
N ARG A 121 4.98 -12.18 -8.10
CA ARG A 121 5.23 -11.21 -9.18
C ARG A 121 6.73 -11.02 -9.34
N ASP A 122 7.18 -11.12 -10.58
CA ASP A 122 8.55 -10.84 -10.96
C ASP A 122 8.83 -9.34 -10.77
N GLY A 123 9.70 -9.05 -9.80
CA GLY A 123 10.10 -7.70 -9.42
C GLY A 123 10.92 -6.96 -10.48
N GLY A 124 11.30 -7.64 -11.57
CA GLY A 124 12.04 -7.04 -12.68
C GLY A 124 13.50 -6.72 -12.33
N GLY A 125 14.02 -7.27 -11.23
CA GLY A 125 15.43 -7.18 -10.88
C GLY A 125 16.33 -7.97 -11.84
N THR A 126 17.65 -7.74 -11.76
CA THR A 126 18.63 -8.38 -12.66
C THR A 126 18.92 -9.84 -12.31
N GLY A 127 18.33 -10.36 -11.22
CA GLY A 127 18.51 -11.70 -10.69
C GLY A 127 17.30 -12.62 -10.86
N SER A 128 16.54 -12.51 -11.96
CA SER A 128 15.57 -13.54 -12.32
C SER A 128 16.26 -14.69 -13.07
N ALA A 129 16.72 -15.71 -12.32
CA ALA A 129 16.93 -17.06 -12.84
C ALA A 129 15.98 -18.01 -12.11
N SER A 130 14.90 -18.38 -12.79
CA SER A 130 14.01 -19.47 -12.39
C SER A 130 14.75 -20.81 -12.44
N ALA A 131 14.82 -21.51 -11.30
CA ALA A 131 14.92 -22.97 -11.26
C ALA A 131 14.29 -23.47 -9.96
N ALA A 132 13.29 -24.33 -10.11
CA ALA A 132 12.68 -25.08 -9.03
C ALA A 132 13.74 -25.83 -8.22
N THR A 133 13.64 -25.78 -6.89
CA THR A 133 13.99 -26.93 -6.06
C THR A 133 13.00 -27.01 -4.92
N VAL A 134 12.15 -28.02 -5.01
CA VAL A 134 11.38 -28.56 -3.90
C VAL A 134 12.38 -29.05 -2.86
N THR A 135 12.39 -28.44 -1.68
CA THR A 135 12.76 -29.13 -0.45
C THR A 135 11.75 -28.75 0.62
N ASP A 136 10.98 -29.77 0.97
CA ASP A 136 10.06 -29.83 2.08
C ASP A 136 10.78 -29.61 3.43
N ALA A 137 9.97 -29.37 4.47
CA ALA A 137 10.27 -29.21 5.90
C ALA A 137 10.40 -27.77 6.45
N ALA A 138 9.26 -27.21 6.90
CA ALA A 138 9.04 -26.92 8.32
C ALA A 138 7.57 -26.49 8.55
N THR A 139 6.86 -27.34 9.28
CA THR A 139 5.44 -27.26 9.63
C THR A 139 5.11 -25.99 10.41
N THR A 140 4.21 -25.17 9.87
CA THR A 140 3.24 -24.41 10.68
C THR A 140 1.93 -24.44 9.91
N ASP A 141 0.86 -24.76 10.61
CA ASP A 141 -0.45 -25.19 10.14
C ASP A 141 -1.11 -24.22 9.15
N THR A 142 -0.76 -24.30 7.86
CA THR A 142 -1.54 -23.75 6.75
C THR A 142 -2.35 -24.89 6.16
N ALA A 143 -3.63 -24.95 6.50
CA ALA A 143 -4.59 -25.74 5.74
C ALA A 143 -4.39 -25.44 4.25
N THR A 144 -4.00 -26.47 3.49
CA THR A 144 -3.94 -26.46 2.03
C THR A 144 -5.22 -25.84 1.49
N VAL A 145 -5.10 -24.67 0.86
CA VAL A 145 -6.22 -23.95 0.26
C VAL A 145 -6.74 -24.78 -0.92
N GLN A 146 -7.81 -25.55 -0.71
CA GLN A 146 -8.61 -26.07 -1.83
C GLN A 146 -9.57 -24.95 -2.27
N GLY A 147 -9.29 -24.35 -3.44
CA GLY A 147 -10.13 -23.33 -4.05
C GLY A 147 -9.33 -22.33 -4.90
N ASN A 148 -10.03 -21.50 -5.66
CA ASN A 148 -9.42 -20.47 -6.50
C ASN A 148 -9.16 -19.21 -5.67
N VAL A 149 -7.90 -18.91 -5.34
CA VAL A 149 -7.53 -17.66 -4.66
C VAL A 149 -7.78 -16.50 -5.62
N ILE A 150 -8.62 -15.54 -5.22
CA ILE A 150 -8.99 -14.39 -6.04
C ILE A 150 -8.43 -13.07 -5.51
N GLY A 151 -8.00 -13.01 -4.25
CA GLY A 151 -7.36 -11.82 -3.70
C GLY A 151 -6.58 -12.13 -2.44
N THR A 152 -5.43 -11.48 -2.27
CA THR A 152 -4.62 -11.60 -1.05
C THR A 152 -3.98 -10.25 -0.73
N CYS A 153 -3.77 -9.97 0.55
CA CYS A 153 -2.99 -8.82 0.97
C CYS A 153 -2.28 -9.14 2.28
N THR A 154 -1.03 -8.70 2.38
CA THR A 154 -0.22 -8.79 3.60
C THR A 154 0.17 -7.39 4.08
N THR A 155 0.06 -7.15 5.38
CA THR A 155 0.53 -5.94 6.05
C THR A 155 1.35 -6.28 7.29
N GLU A 156 2.24 -5.38 7.68
CA GLU A 156 3.09 -5.55 8.86
C GLU A 156 2.55 -4.80 10.08
N TYR A 157 2.75 -5.36 11.27
CA TYR A 157 2.47 -4.72 12.55
C TYR A 157 3.60 -5.01 13.54
N ASP A 158 3.80 -4.10 14.48
CA ASP A 158 4.71 -4.34 15.60
C ASP A 158 4.07 -5.36 16.57
N ALA A 159 4.61 -6.58 16.59
CA ALA A 159 4.13 -7.67 17.45
C ALA A 159 4.50 -7.49 18.94
N THR A 160 5.36 -6.53 19.26
CA THR A 160 5.86 -6.31 20.63
C THR A 160 4.98 -5.37 21.45
N VAL A 161 4.02 -4.69 20.81
CA VAL A 161 3.14 -3.69 21.45
C VAL A 161 1.73 -4.22 21.70
N PRO A 162 1.00 -3.70 22.71
CA PRO A 162 -0.32 -4.23 23.09
C PRO A 162 -1.34 -4.33 21.95
N ARG A 163 -1.28 -3.45 20.94
CA ARG A 163 -2.21 -3.52 19.79
C ARG A 163 -2.09 -4.81 18.98
N ALA A 164 -0.95 -5.51 19.04
CA ALA A 164 -0.71 -6.78 18.36
C ALA A 164 -1.78 -7.82 18.75
N VAL A 165 -2.08 -7.94 20.04
CA VAL A 165 -3.11 -8.86 20.57
C VAL A 165 -4.47 -8.63 19.90
N ASN A 166 -4.84 -7.37 19.67
CA ASN A 166 -6.10 -7.03 19.03
C ASN A 166 -6.10 -7.35 17.52
N VAL A 167 -4.96 -7.16 16.84
CA VAL A 167 -4.80 -7.51 15.42
C VAL A 167 -4.91 -9.02 15.24
N GLU A 168 -4.17 -9.79 16.06
CA GLU A 168 -4.16 -11.25 16.05
C GLU A 168 -5.54 -11.83 16.36
N LEU A 169 -6.21 -11.32 17.39
CA LEU A 169 -7.55 -11.77 17.75
C LEU A 169 -8.59 -11.44 16.68
N ALA A 170 -8.55 -10.24 16.08
CA ALA A 170 -9.49 -9.87 15.03
C ALA A 170 -9.27 -10.69 13.75
N ALA A 171 -8.01 -10.97 13.39
CA ALA A 171 -7.67 -11.86 12.29
C ALA A 171 -8.22 -13.28 12.54
N ALA A 172 -8.00 -13.83 13.73
CA ALA A 172 -8.51 -15.15 14.11
C ALA A 172 -10.04 -15.24 14.04
N ARG A 173 -10.76 -14.17 14.34
CA ARG A 173 -12.24 -14.13 14.29
C ARG A 173 -12.81 -14.11 12.88
N ILE A 174 -12.11 -13.51 11.91
CA ILE A 174 -12.55 -13.52 10.50
C ILE A 174 -12.04 -14.74 9.73
N ASN A 175 -11.03 -15.42 10.26
CA ASN A 175 -10.45 -16.61 9.63
C ASN A 175 -11.48 -17.74 9.55
N GLY A 176 -11.62 -18.34 8.37
CA GLY A 176 -12.54 -19.45 8.13
C GLY A 176 -13.97 -19.01 7.83
N VAL A 177 -14.28 -17.71 7.80
CA VAL A 177 -15.63 -17.24 7.48
C VAL A 177 -15.94 -17.53 6.01
N VAL A 178 -17.04 -18.24 5.76
CA VAL A 178 -17.56 -18.50 4.41
C VAL A 178 -18.78 -17.63 4.16
N VAL A 179 -18.69 -16.77 3.15
CA VAL A 179 -19.79 -15.91 2.70
C VAL A 179 -20.45 -16.58 1.49
N GLN A 180 -21.68 -17.07 1.68
CA GLN A 180 -22.44 -17.75 0.61
C GLN A 180 -22.79 -16.78 -0.53
N PRO A 181 -23.00 -17.27 -1.78
CA PRO A 181 -23.42 -16.43 -2.90
C PRO A 181 -24.62 -15.54 -2.57
N GLY A 182 -24.51 -14.25 -2.89
CA GLY A 182 -25.55 -13.24 -2.62
C GLY A 182 -25.74 -12.89 -1.14
N LYS A 183 -24.94 -13.43 -0.22
CA LYS A 183 -24.98 -13.07 1.21
C LYS A 183 -23.98 -11.97 1.53
N SER A 184 -24.31 -11.20 2.57
CA SER A 184 -23.50 -10.08 3.02
C SER A 184 -22.58 -10.47 4.17
N PHE A 185 -21.44 -9.79 4.24
CA PHE A 185 -20.48 -9.83 5.32
C PHE A 185 -20.39 -8.46 5.99
N SER A 186 -20.18 -8.44 7.31
CA SER A 186 -19.90 -7.25 8.11
C SER A 186 -18.69 -7.55 8.99
N PHE A 187 -17.62 -6.79 8.78
CA PHE A 187 -16.39 -6.97 9.56
C PHE A 187 -16.64 -6.73 11.05
N SER A 188 -17.33 -5.63 11.37
CA SER A 188 -17.62 -5.26 12.76
C SER A 188 -18.45 -6.33 13.47
N SER A 189 -19.48 -6.89 12.82
CA SER A 189 -20.29 -7.96 13.41
C SER A 189 -19.47 -9.22 13.71
N THR A 190 -18.52 -9.58 12.86
CA THR A 190 -17.69 -10.78 13.04
C THR A 190 -16.70 -10.65 14.19
N ILE A 191 -16.21 -9.43 14.46
CA ILE A 191 -15.18 -9.22 15.49
C ILE A 191 -15.73 -8.82 16.87
N LEU A 192 -17.05 -8.62 17.01
CA LEU A 192 -17.71 -8.28 18.28
C LEU A 192 -17.91 -9.50 19.19
N PRO A 193 -18.08 -9.31 20.52
CA PRO A 193 -17.94 -8.05 21.25
C PRO A 193 -16.47 -7.67 21.46
N ARG A 194 -16.12 -6.39 21.30
CA ARG A 194 -14.77 -5.85 21.55
C ARG A 194 -14.58 -5.48 23.03
N THR A 195 -14.50 -6.49 23.88
CA THR A 195 -14.35 -6.33 25.34
C THR A 195 -13.13 -7.09 25.89
N SER A 196 -12.65 -6.70 27.07
CA SER A 196 -11.53 -7.39 27.74
C SER A 196 -11.82 -8.84 28.08
N ALA A 197 -13.06 -9.14 28.48
CA ALA A 197 -13.52 -10.52 28.69
C ALA A 197 -13.45 -11.40 27.42
N ASN A 198 -13.43 -10.75 26.24
CA ASN A 198 -13.35 -11.40 24.94
C ASN A 198 -11.93 -11.39 24.35
N GLY A 199 -10.91 -11.06 25.16
CA GLY A 199 -9.50 -11.09 24.80
C GLY A 199 -8.94 -9.78 24.23
N TYR A 200 -9.78 -8.76 24.01
CA TYR A 200 -9.31 -7.48 23.51
C TYR A 200 -8.63 -6.65 24.61
N VAL A 201 -7.51 -6.03 24.27
CA VAL A 201 -6.78 -5.14 25.17
C VAL A 201 -6.99 -3.68 24.80
N VAL A 202 -6.76 -2.79 25.76
CA VAL A 202 -6.73 -1.35 25.52
C VAL A 202 -5.44 -1.02 24.77
N ALA A 203 -5.57 -0.35 23.64
CA ALA A 203 -4.43 0.04 22.81
C ALA A 203 -4.71 1.42 22.16
N PRO A 204 -3.69 2.08 21.60
CA PRO A 204 -3.89 3.34 20.88
C PRO A 204 -4.94 3.20 19.77
N ILE A 205 -5.83 4.19 19.70
CA ILE A 205 -6.84 4.36 18.66
C ILE A 205 -6.75 5.78 18.11
N TYR A 206 -7.03 5.93 16.82
CA TYR A 206 -7.16 7.26 16.22
C TYR A 206 -8.61 7.68 16.25
N ILE A 207 -8.92 8.76 16.96
CA ILE A 207 -10.25 9.37 17.03
C ILE A 207 -10.14 10.76 16.44
N SER A 208 -10.73 10.97 15.25
CA SER A 208 -10.81 12.30 14.62
C SER A 208 -9.46 13.04 14.51
N GLY A 209 -8.38 12.31 14.20
CA GLY A 209 -7.02 12.87 14.05
C GLY A 209 -6.20 12.93 15.34
N THR A 210 -6.78 12.61 16.50
CA THR A 210 -6.08 12.57 17.79
C THR A 210 -5.80 11.14 18.23
N VAL A 211 -4.65 10.91 18.87
CA VAL A 211 -4.32 9.64 19.50
C VAL A 211 -5.07 9.54 20.84
N GLY A 212 -6.00 8.59 20.93
CA GLY A 212 -6.65 8.17 22.17
C GLY A 212 -6.29 6.72 22.49
N THR A 213 -6.91 6.15 23.53
CA THR A 213 -6.84 4.72 23.82
C THR A 213 -8.23 4.12 23.86
N GLY A 214 -8.36 2.85 23.47
CA GLY A 214 -9.63 2.14 23.52
C GLY A 214 -9.45 0.64 23.34
N THR A 215 -10.46 -0.11 23.78
CA THR A 215 -10.47 -1.57 23.66
C THR A 215 -10.59 -1.97 22.19
N GLY A 216 -9.67 -2.83 21.75
CA GLY A 216 -9.60 -3.23 20.34
C GLY A 216 -8.87 -2.24 19.44
N GLY A 217 -8.01 -1.37 19.97
CA GLY A 217 -7.12 -0.57 19.13
C GLY A 217 -6.20 -1.44 18.27
N GLY A 218 -6.17 -1.17 16.96
CA GLY A 218 -5.42 -1.96 15.97
C GLY A 218 -6.29 -2.72 14.97
N VAL A 219 -7.56 -3.01 15.27
CA VAL A 219 -8.45 -3.81 14.40
C VAL A 219 -8.73 -3.19 13.03
N CYS A 220 -8.59 -1.86 12.89
CA CYS A 220 -8.73 -1.20 11.58
C CYS A 220 -7.66 -1.64 10.58
N GLN A 221 -6.52 -2.16 11.03
CA GLN A 221 -5.53 -2.75 10.14
C GLN A 221 -6.04 -4.05 9.53
N VAL A 222 -6.81 -4.85 10.29
CA VAL A 222 -7.41 -6.09 9.79
C VAL A 222 -8.53 -5.80 8.78
N SER A 223 -9.41 -4.84 9.06
CA SER A 223 -10.42 -4.43 8.08
C SER A 223 -9.77 -3.84 6.81
N SER A 224 -8.72 -3.04 6.94
CA SER A 224 -8.00 -2.48 5.79
C SER A 224 -7.28 -3.56 4.97
N THR A 225 -6.67 -4.56 5.63
CA THR A 225 -6.02 -5.68 4.93
C THR A 225 -7.04 -6.54 4.20
N LEU A 226 -8.20 -6.79 4.81
CA LEU A 226 -9.33 -7.45 4.14
C LEU A 226 -9.82 -6.64 2.94
N TYR A 227 -10.00 -5.32 3.09
CA TYR A 227 -10.44 -4.47 1.99
C TYR A 227 -9.43 -4.43 0.83
N ALA A 228 -8.13 -4.39 1.13
CA ALA A 228 -7.09 -4.52 0.12
C ALA A 228 -7.21 -5.86 -0.64
N ALA A 229 -7.38 -6.99 0.07
CA ALA A 229 -7.63 -8.28 -0.57
C ALA A 229 -8.93 -8.28 -1.42
N MET A 230 -9.98 -7.58 -0.99
CA MET A 230 -11.22 -7.40 -1.77
C MET A 230 -10.99 -6.62 -3.07
N LEU A 231 -10.18 -5.56 -3.03
CA LEU A 231 -9.81 -4.79 -4.23
C LEU A 231 -9.11 -5.69 -5.26
N HIS A 232 -8.17 -6.54 -4.82
CA HIS A 232 -7.50 -7.52 -5.68
C HIS A 232 -8.48 -8.57 -6.25
N ALA A 233 -9.48 -8.96 -5.46
CA ALA A 233 -10.55 -9.87 -5.88
C ALA A 233 -11.60 -9.23 -6.82
N GLY A 234 -11.53 -7.93 -7.09
CA GLY A 234 -12.59 -7.22 -7.80
C GLY A 234 -13.94 -7.26 -7.07
N LEU A 235 -13.92 -7.41 -5.74
CA LEU A 235 -15.09 -7.53 -4.88
C LEU A 235 -15.45 -6.14 -4.31
N PRO A 236 -16.49 -5.46 -4.82
CA PRO A 236 -16.84 -4.14 -4.35
C PRO A 236 -17.38 -4.16 -2.92
N ALA A 237 -16.94 -3.19 -2.11
CA ALA A 237 -17.53 -2.95 -0.80
C ALA A 237 -18.93 -2.33 -0.95
N THR A 238 -19.89 -2.80 -0.17
CA THR A 238 -21.21 -2.17 -0.01
C THR A 238 -21.19 -1.07 1.06
N GLU A 239 -20.23 -1.12 1.97
CA GLU A 239 -19.93 -0.07 2.93
C GLU A 239 -18.42 -0.01 3.15
N ARG A 240 -17.82 1.17 2.96
CA ARG A 240 -16.40 1.41 3.23
C ARG A 240 -16.18 2.89 3.55
N TYR A 241 -15.37 3.15 4.56
CA TYR A 241 -14.94 4.50 4.91
C TYR A 241 -13.41 4.59 4.91
N PRO A 242 -12.80 5.65 4.35
CA PRO A 242 -11.39 5.92 4.59
C PRO A 242 -11.16 6.36 6.04
N HIS A 243 -9.94 6.16 6.50
CA HIS A 243 -9.39 6.86 7.65
C HIS A 243 -9.30 8.35 7.35
N SER A 244 -9.42 9.17 8.38
CA SER A 244 -9.21 10.62 8.28
C SER A 244 -7.74 11.00 8.08
N LEU A 245 -6.82 10.07 8.38
CA LEU A 245 -5.38 10.22 8.20
C LEU A 245 -4.84 8.99 7.46
N PRO A 246 -3.79 9.14 6.63
CA PRO A 246 -3.12 8.02 6.00
C PRO A 246 -2.65 6.98 7.00
N VAL A 247 -2.81 5.70 6.65
CA VAL A 247 -2.25 4.59 7.41
C VAL A 247 -0.88 4.24 6.85
N ILE A 248 0.05 3.85 7.72
CA ILE A 248 1.44 3.57 7.31
C ILE A 248 1.64 2.18 6.70
N TYR A 249 0.68 1.27 6.92
CA TYR A 249 0.78 -0.14 6.56
C TYR A 249 0.14 -0.46 5.20
N LEU A 250 -0.56 0.50 4.58
CA LEU A 250 -1.21 0.32 3.27
C LEU A 250 -1.14 1.61 2.43
N PRO A 251 -1.18 1.50 1.09
CA PRO A 251 -1.31 2.66 0.22
C PRO A 251 -2.60 3.46 0.45
N ALA A 252 -2.61 4.73 0.04
CA ALA A 252 -3.81 5.54 0.06
C ALA A 252 -4.93 4.89 -0.76
N GLY A 253 -6.15 4.86 -0.20
CA GLY A 253 -7.32 4.27 -0.86
C GLY A 253 -7.52 2.78 -0.60
N TYR A 254 -6.54 2.07 -0.02
CA TYR A 254 -6.64 0.65 0.35
C TYR A 254 -7.13 0.43 1.77
N ASP A 255 -7.37 1.52 2.50
CA ASP A 255 -7.73 1.48 3.89
C ASP A 255 -9.25 1.36 4.08
N ALA A 256 -9.68 0.74 5.18
CA ALA A 256 -11.10 0.66 5.54
C ALA A 256 -11.23 0.88 7.05
N ALA A 257 -11.62 2.09 7.43
CA ALA A 257 -11.83 2.48 8.82
C ALA A 257 -13.14 1.92 9.36
N ILE A 258 -13.09 1.38 10.58
CA ILE A 258 -14.28 1.00 11.35
C ILE A 258 -14.34 1.80 12.65
N ALA A 259 -15.55 2.06 13.15
CA ALA A 259 -15.75 2.86 14.35
C ALA A 259 -17.11 2.57 14.99
N GLY A 260 -17.08 2.15 16.25
CA GLY A 260 -18.29 1.91 17.05
C GLY A 260 -19.37 1.14 16.28
N THR A 261 -20.56 1.75 16.20
CA THR A 261 -21.70 1.31 15.38
C THR A 261 -21.88 2.16 14.11
N SER A 262 -21.02 3.14 13.86
CA SER A 262 -21.22 4.18 12.83
C SER A 262 -20.41 3.96 11.56
N LYS A 263 -19.33 3.17 11.60
CA LYS A 263 -18.54 2.81 10.41
C LYS A 263 -18.22 1.34 10.42
N ASP A 264 -18.43 0.69 9.28
CA ASP A 264 -18.09 -0.69 9.06
C ASP A 264 -17.43 -0.92 7.69
N LEU A 265 -16.83 -2.09 7.52
CA LEU A 265 -16.51 -2.66 6.20
C LEU A 265 -17.53 -3.75 5.91
N LYS A 266 -18.32 -3.56 4.86
CA LYS A 266 -19.31 -4.55 4.40
C LYS A 266 -19.15 -4.83 2.92
N PHE A 267 -19.53 -6.03 2.53
CA PHE A 267 -19.69 -6.42 1.13
C PHE A 267 -20.78 -7.48 1.00
N THR A 268 -21.21 -7.73 -0.23
CA THR A 268 -22.02 -8.88 -0.60
C THR A 268 -21.18 -9.78 -1.50
N ASN A 269 -21.17 -11.09 -1.26
CA ASN A 269 -20.53 -12.02 -2.18
C ASN A 269 -21.27 -11.99 -3.53
N THR A 270 -20.66 -11.36 -4.53
CA THR A 270 -21.20 -11.25 -5.90
C THR A 270 -20.88 -12.44 -6.79
N PHE A 271 -20.06 -13.38 -6.31
CA PHE A 271 -19.68 -14.58 -7.05
C PHE A 271 -20.76 -15.66 -6.92
N SER A 272 -20.78 -16.59 -7.87
CA SER A 272 -21.67 -17.76 -7.85
C SER A 272 -21.19 -18.89 -6.93
N GLN A 273 -20.01 -18.74 -6.34
CA GLN A 273 -19.33 -19.71 -5.47
C GLN A 273 -19.23 -19.15 -4.03
N PRO A 274 -19.27 -19.99 -2.99
CA PRO A 274 -18.92 -19.59 -1.63
C PRO A 274 -17.55 -18.90 -1.59
N LEU A 275 -17.47 -17.79 -0.86
CA LEU A 275 -16.25 -17.03 -0.67
C LEU A 275 -15.70 -17.29 0.74
N LEU A 276 -14.58 -17.99 0.81
CA LEU A 276 -13.84 -18.23 2.05
C LEU A 276 -12.90 -17.04 2.33
N ILE A 277 -12.97 -16.51 3.54
CA ILE A 277 -12.02 -15.54 4.09
C ILE A 277 -11.03 -16.32 4.97
N GLN A 278 -9.75 -16.29 4.61
CA GLN A 278 -8.66 -16.84 5.41
C GLN A 278 -7.82 -15.69 5.93
N ALA A 279 -7.57 -15.66 7.23
CA ALA A 279 -6.79 -14.61 7.85
C ALA A 279 -5.82 -15.17 8.88
N SER A 280 -4.58 -14.71 8.84
CA SER A 280 -3.54 -15.10 9.77
C SER A 280 -2.78 -13.86 10.22
N ALA A 281 -2.56 -13.72 11.52
CA ALA A 281 -1.66 -12.72 12.08
C ALA A 281 -0.73 -13.39 13.08
N SER A 282 0.57 -13.33 12.80
CA SER A 282 1.63 -13.87 13.68
C SER A 282 2.97 -13.24 13.33
N GLY A 283 3.86 -13.10 14.31
CA GLY A 283 5.23 -12.64 14.07
C GLY A 283 5.33 -11.25 13.43
N GLY A 284 4.34 -10.39 13.63
CA GLY A 284 4.29 -9.05 13.04
C GLY A 284 3.79 -9.01 11.60
N THR A 285 3.33 -10.14 11.05
CA THR A 285 2.77 -10.25 9.71
C THR A 285 1.29 -10.59 9.79
N LEU A 286 0.44 -9.80 9.11
CA LEU A 286 -0.99 -10.04 8.96
C LEU A 286 -1.27 -10.29 7.47
N THR A 287 -1.87 -11.43 7.14
CA THR A 287 -2.29 -11.79 5.78
C THR A 287 -3.77 -12.10 5.76
N VAL A 288 -4.48 -11.60 4.74
CA VAL A 288 -5.85 -11.98 4.44
C VAL A 288 -5.93 -12.48 2.99
N THR A 289 -6.52 -13.65 2.80
CA THR A 289 -6.71 -14.30 1.50
C THR A 289 -8.18 -14.62 1.28
N LEU A 290 -8.66 -14.34 0.08
CA LEU A 290 -10.02 -14.59 -0.40
C LEU A 290 -10.00 -15.71 -1.43
N THR A 291 -10.77 -16.77 -1.19
CA THR A 291 -10.78 -17.99 -2.00
C THR A 291 -12.21 -18.34 -2.39
N LEU A 292 -12.46 -18.64 -3.67
CA LEU A 292 -13.73 -19.23 -4.12
C LEU A 292 -13.68 -20.75 -4.00
N GLN A 293 -14.74 -21.34 -3.45
CA GLN A 293 -14.90 -22.78 -3.22
C GLN A 293 -15.96 -23.42 -4.11
#